data_AF-A0A949YIJ9-F1
#
_entry.id   AF-A0A949YIJ9-F1
#
_cell.length_a   1.000
_cell.length_b   1.000
_cell.length_c   1.000
_cell.angle_alpha   90.00
_cell.angle_beta   90.00
_cell.angle_gamma   90.00
#
_symmetry.space_group_name_H-M   'P 1'
#
loop_
_entity.id
_entity.type
_entity.pdbx_description
1 polymer ?
#
loop_
_entity_poly.entity_id
_entity_poly.type
_entity_poly.pdbx_seq_one_letter_code
_entity_poly.pdbx_strand_id
1 'polypeptide(L)'
;EVRGARRKEPSIHPLPIPDAMRGGWQVEDDFIAAIRGERPVTHTDFRTGVRYMQFTEGVARSSRHQIPVSLPLREFSNPSL
;
A
#
# COMPACT_ATOMS: atom_id res chain seq x y z
N GLU A 1 14.31 12.28 11.34
CA GLU A 1 14.55 12.20 12.80
C GLU A 1 13.24 11.81 13.48
N VAL A 2 13.25 10.77 14.32
CA VAL A 2 12.05 10.35 15.07
C VAL A 2 12.22 10.82 16.51
N ARG A 3 11.17 11.40 17.09
CA ARG A 3 11.18 11.94 18.45
C ARG A 3 10.07 11.28 19.27
N GLY A 4 10.33 10.97 20.53
CA GLY A 4 9.36 10.35 21.44
C GLY A 4 9.65 10.64 22.91
N ALA A 5 8.68 10.31 23.77
CA ALA A 5 8.77 10.40 25.23
C ALA A 5 7.87 9.33 25.87
N ARG A 6 8.21 8.90 27.08
CA ARG A 6 7.30 8.06 27.90
C ARG A 6 6.26 8.93 28.61
N ARG A 7 5.13 8.34 29.04
CA ARG A 7 3.97 9.03 29.64
C ARG A 7 4.29 9.99 30.81
N LYS A 8 5.43 9.86 31.48
CA LYS A 8 5.85 10.70 32.61
C LYS A 8 7.07 11.58 32.33
N GLU A 9 7.56 11.60 31.10
CA GLU A 9 8.69 12.44 30.72
C GLU A 9 8.22 13.85 30.33
N PRO A 10 8.93 14.90 30.77
CA PRO A 10 8.49 16.28 30.59
C PRO A 10 8.73 16.82 29.16
N SER A 11 9.50 16.12 28.33
CA SER A 11 9.85 16.57 26.98
C SER A 11 10.09 15.41 26.02
N ILE A 12 9.88 15.67 24.72
CA ILE A 12 10.11 14.73 23.63
C ILE A 12 11.58 14.79 23.20
N HIS A 13 12.26 13.64 23.18
CA HIS A 13 13.69 13.53 22.83
C HIS A 13 13.88 12.76 21.51
N PRO A 14 15.00 12.97 20.80
CA PRO A 14 15.37 12.15 19.65
C PRO A 14 15.51 10.68 20.06
N LEU A 15 14.90 9.78 19.28
CA LEU A 15 15.05 8.34 19.45
C LEU A 15 16.11 7.83 18.45
N PRO A 16 17.19 7.19 18.90
CA PRO A 16 18.19 6.63 18.01
C PRO A 16 17.58 5.49 17.20
N ILE A 17 17.72 5.57 15.87
CA ILE A 17 17.35 4.49 14.96
C ILE A 17 18.65 3.76 14.60
N PRO A 18 18.78 2.46 14.91
CA PRO A 18 19.92 1.66 14.45
C PRO A 18 20.08 1.73 12.93
N ASP A 19 21.31 1.72 12.42
CA ASP A 19 21.56 1.86 10.97
C ASP A 19 20.84 0.79 10.15
N ALA A 20 20.80 -0.46 10.65
CA ALA A 20 20.08 -1.56 10.02
C ALA A 20 18.56 -1.36 9.94
N MET A 21 18.00 -0.42 10.70
CA MET A 21 16.57 -0.08 10.72
C MET A 21 16.27 1.25 10.03
N ARG A 22 17.28 1.96 9.53
CA ARG A 22 17.03 3.18 8.75
C ARG A 22 16.45 2.79 7.40
N GLY A 23 15.13 2.91 7.27
CA GLY A 23 14.46 2.84 5.99
C GLY A 23 14.84 4.03 5.12
N GLY A 24 15.30 3.76 3.90
CA GLY A 24 15.41 4.75 2.82
C GLY A 24 14.25 4.62 1.84
N TRP A 25 14.05 5.64 1.00
CA TRP A 25 13.14 5.50 -0.14
C TRP A 25 13.81 4.64 -1.21
N GLN A 26 13.36 3.40 -1.38
CA GLN A 26 13.92 2.43 -2.33
C GLN A 26 12.83 1.68 -3.11
N VAL A 27 11.61 2.21 -3.15
CA VAL A 27 10.43 1.51 -3.66
C VAL A 27 10.61 1.09 -5.12
N GLU A 28 11.10 1.99 -5.98
CA GLU A 28 11.28 1.74 -7.41
C GLU A 28 12.39 0.73 -7.68
N ASP A 29 13.47 0.79 -6.90
CA ASP A 29 14.61 -0.12 -7.01
C ASP A 29 14.24 -1.53 -6.55
N ASP A 30 13.55 -1.66 -5.41
CA ASP A 30 12.97 -2.92 -4.93
C ASP A 30 12.00 -3.52 -5.95
N PHE A 31 11.17 -2.68 -6.58
CA PHE A 31 10.22 -3.11 -7.60
C PHE A 31 10.91 -3.70 -8.83
N ILE A 32 11.92 -3.00 -9.38
CA ILE A 32 12.67 -3.47 -10.55
C ILE A 32 13.42 -4.78 -10.23
N ALA A 33 14.08 -4.85 -9.07
CA ALA A 33 14.80 -6.05 -8.65
C ALA A 33 13.85 -7.23 -8.41
N ALA A 34 12.65 -6.99 -7.88
CA ALA A 34 11.63 -8.03 -7.74
C ALA A 34 11.15 -8.55 -9.10
N ILE A 35 10.97 -7.68 -10.10
CA ILE A 35 10.67 -8.10 -11.48
C ILE A 35 11.78 -8.97 -12.05
N ARG A 36 13.04 -8.63 -11.78
CA ARG A 36 14.22 -9.39 -12.23
C ARG A 36 14.47 -10.68 -11.43
N GLY A 37 13.74 -10.91 -10.34
CA GLY A 37 13.93 -12.05 -9.45
C GLY A 37 15.12 -11.92 -8.50
N GLU A 38 15.71 -10.73 -8.38
CA GLU A 38 16.89 -10.44 -7.55
C GLU A 38 16.52 -10.19 -6.07
N ARG A 39 15.30 -9.72 -5.82
CA ARG A 39 14.75 -9.47 -4.47
C ARG A 39 13.34 -10.05 -4.34
N PRO A 40 12.93 -10.52 -3.15
CA PRO A 40 11.55 -10.96 -2.94
C PRO A 40 10.58 -9.76 -2.93
N VAL A 41 9.32 -10.02 -3.30
CA VAL A 41 8.25 -9.04 -3.06
C VAL A 41 7.97 -8.98 -1.56
N THR A 42 8.20 -7.82 -0.95
CA THR A 42 8.03 -7.58 0.50
C THR A 42 6.77 -6.78 0.85
N HIS A 43 6.20 -6.09 -0.14
CA HIS A 43 5.01 -5.24 0.01
C HIS A 43 3.83 -5.85 -0.77
N THR A 44 3.05 -5.03 -1.49
CA THR A 44 1.86 -5.45 -2.21
C THR A 44 2.21 -6.39 -3.37
N ASP A 45 1.84 -7.67 -3.25
CA ASP A 45 1.95 -8.63 -4.35
C ASP A 45 0.92 -8.38 -5.47
N PHE A 46 1.12 -9.02 -6.63
CA PHE A 46 0.26 -8.84 -7.79
C PHE A 46 -1.20 -9.22 -7.51
N ARG A 47 -1.45 -10.32 -6.77
CA ARG A 47 -2.81 -10.78 -6.47
C ARG A 47 -3.55 -9.77 -5.60
N THR A 48 -2.86 -9.20 -4.62
CA THR A 48 -3.33 -8.15 -3.74
C THR A 48 -3.58 -6.87 -4.53
N GLY A 49 -2.66 -6.50 -5.43
CA GLY A 49 -2.83 -5.38 -6.35
C GLY A 49 -4.09 -5.51 -7.21
N VAL A 50 -4.34 -6.69 -7.80
CA VAL A 50 -5.56 -6.95 -8.58
C VAL A 50 -6.83 -6.84 -7.73
N ARG A 51 -6.82 -7.32 -6.48
CA ARG A 51 -7.96 -7.14 -5.56
C ARG A 51 -8.23 -5.65 -5.27
N TYR A 52 -7.17 -4.86 -5.14
CA TYR A 52 -7.26 -3.41 -4.93
C TYR A 52 -7.93 -2.73 -6.14
N MET A 53 -7.54 -3.13 -7.36
CA MET A 53 -8.13 -2.62 -8.59
C MET A 53 -9.63 -2.97 -8.72
N GLN A 54 -10.05 -4.15 -8.24
CA GLN A 54 -11.49 -4.48 -8.17
C GLN A 54 -12.26 -3.57 -7.22
N PHE A 55 -11.67 -3.24 -6.07
CA PHE A 55 -12.30 -2.33 -5.11
C PHE A 55 -12.44 -0.93 -5.70
N THR A 56 -11.38 -0.38 -6.32
CA THR A 56 -11.44 0.96 -6.93
C THR A 56 -12.47 1.03 -8.06
N GLU A 57 -12.58 -0.03 -8.87
CA GLU A 57 -13.62 -0.15 -9.90
C GLU A 57 -15.02 -0.24 -9.28
N GLY A 58 -15.19 -1.02 -8.20
CA GLY A 58 -16.45 -1.09 -7.45
C GLY A 58 -16.89 0.27 -6.91
N VAL A 59 -15.96 1.07 -6.37
CA VAL A 59 -16.22 2.45 -5.93
C VAL A 59 -16.63 3.34 -7.11
N ALA A 60 -15.92 3.28 -8.23
CA ALA A 60 -16.25 4.05 -9.42
C ALA A 60 -17.67 3.72 -9.95
N ARG A 61 -18.03 2.43 -10.04
CA ARG A 61 -19.37 1.98 -10.46
C ARG A 61 -20.45 2.45 -9.47
N SER A 62 -20.20 2.28 -8.18
CA SER A 62 -21.15 2.71 -7.14
C SER A 62 -21.39 4.22 -7.19
N SER A 63 -20.32 5.01 -7.37
CA SER A 63 -20.41 6.46 -7.52
C SER A 63 -21.17 6.87 -8.79
N ARG A 64 -20.98 6.18 -9.92
CA ARG A 64 -21.68 6.50 -11.17
C ARG A 64 -23.16 6.18 -11.13
N HIS A 65 -23.52 5.03 -10.57
CA HIS A 65 -24.88 4.49 -10.60
C HIS A 65 -25.68 4.75 -9.32
N GLN A 66 -25.03 5.24 -8.27
CA GLN A 66 -25.63 5.49 -6.96
C GLN A 66 -26.30 4.24 -6.36
N ILE A 67 -25.70 3.07 -6.60
CA ILE A 67 -26.16 1.79 -6.06
C ILE A 67 -25.02 1.06 -5.35
N PRO A 68 -25.31 0.20 -4.36
CA PRO A 68 -24.32 -0.70 -3.78
C PRO A 68 -23.76 -1.66 -4.83
N VAL A 69 -22.44 -1.89 -4.79
CA VAL A 69 -21.75 -2.86 -5.65
C VAL A 69 -21.17 -3.97 -4.77
N SER A 70 -21.48 -5.23 -5.10
CA SER A 70 -20.92 -6.38 -4.39
C SER A 70 -19.54 -6.75 -4.93
N LEU A 71 -18.64 -7.11 -4.03
CA LEU A 71 -17.31 -7.62 -4.35
C LEU A 71 -17.22 -9.12 -4.04
N PRO A 72 -16.40 -9.90 -4.79
CA PRO A 72 -15.60 -9.49 -5.95
C PRO A 72 -16.49 -9.14 -7.15
N LEU A 73 -15.97 -8.30 -8.06
CA LEU A 73 -16.69 -7.97 -9.28
C LEU A 73 -16.86 -9.24 -10.13
N ARG A 74 -18.07 -9.44 -10.67
CA ARG A 74 -18.34 -10.54 -11.61
C ARG A 74 -17.60 -10.35 -12.93
N GLU A 75 -17.50 -9.10 -13.37
CA GLU A 75 -16.77 -8.69 -14.57
C GLU A 75 -15.88 -7.50 -14.24
N PHE A 76 -14.59 -7.65 -14.54
CA PHE A 76 -13.57 -6.65 -14.20
C PHE A 76 -13.71 -5.39 -15.05
N SER A 77 -14.02 -5.54 -16.34
CA SER A 77 -14.27 -4.43 -17.25
C SER A 77 -15.73 -4.01 -17.20
N ASN A 78 -15.99 -2.70 -17.22
CA ASN A 78 -17.32 -2.18 -17.50
C ASN A 78 -17.47 -2.13 -19.04
N PRO A 79 -18.29 -2.97 -19.67
CA PRO A 79 -18.46 -2.96 -21.13
C PRO A 79 -19.14 -1.68 -21.64
N SER A 80 -19.68 -0.86 -20.74
CA SER A 80 -20.39 0.38 -21.04
C SER A 80 -19.54 1.64 -20.86
N LEU A 81 -18.21 1.50 -20.73
CA LEU A 81 -17.24 2.58 -20.88
C LEU A 81 -16.82 2.73 -22.34
#